data_AF-A0A7K4FVC4-F1
#
_entry.id   AF-A0A7K4FVC4-F1
#
_cell.length_a   1.000
_cell.length_b   1.000
_cell.length_c   1.000
_cell.angle_alpha   90.00
_cell.angle_beta   90.00
_cell.angle_gamma   90.00
#
_symmetry.space_group_name_H-M   'P 1'
#
loop_
_entity.id
_entity.type
_entity.pdbx_description
1 polymer ?
#
loop_
_entity_poly.entity_id
_entity_poly.type
_entity_poly.pdbx_seq_one_letter_code
_entity_poly.pdbx_strand_id
1 'polypeptide(L)'
;MEQNKKRHPCFMDEGVYERLAELARYNGNRLYEYTNELLSDAIQIEEQGISLRSIKDLVIILGKITQNYKGHFMISPVNENSIESWKDLGASLMTIMRFVPGQSLKESVISLASFFAVFLGEMKAEENGFQIISPFLNEENIEKLVNIFKGMEEVLTKDGIKLEIKMGNRSVRIKVIEDKKDL
;
A
#
# COMPACT_ATOMS: atom_id res chain seq x y z
N MET A 1 -9.26 -35.39 19.95
CA MET A 1 -9.10 -36.35 18.83
C MET A 1 -8.49 -35.58 17.66
N GLU A 2 -7.19 -35.72 17.44
CA GLU A 2 -6.55 -35.20 16.22
C GLU A 2 -7.12 -35.96 15.03
N GLN A 3 -7.95 -35.30 14.22
CA GLN A 3 -8.31 -35.84 12.92
C GLN A 3 -7.03 -35.94 12.09
N ASN A 4 -6.77 -37.14 11.57
CA ASN A 4 -5.66 -37.43 10.68
C ASN A 4 -5.89 -36.65 9.36
N LYS A 5 -5.46 -35.38 9.33
CA LYS A 5 -5.67 -34.47 8.19
C LYS A 5 -4.97 -35.08 6.97
N LYS A 6 -5.75 -35.48 5.96
CA LYS A 6 -5.22 -35.98 4.69
C LYS A 6 -4.36 -34.89 4.06
N ARG A 7 -3.08 -35.20 3.80
CA ARG A 7 -2.18 -34.29 3.11
C ARG A 7 -2.46 -34.34 1.62
N HIS A 8 -2.54 -33.16 1.01
CA HIS A 8 -2.69 -33.01 -0.44
C HIS A 8 -1.38 -32.45 -1.03
N PRO A 9 -0.88 -32.99 -2.14
CA PRO A 9 0.27 -32.43 -2.83
C PRO A 9 -0.10 -31.06 -3.41
N CYS A 10 0.80 -30.10 -3.27
CA CYS A 10 0.71 -28.76 -3.84
C CYS A 10 2.02 -28.49 -4.57
N PHE A 11 1.92 -28.04 -5.81
CA PHE A 11 3.08 -27.57 -6.57
C PHE A 11 3.26 -26.08 -6.30
N MET A 12 4.49 -25.69 -6.03
CA MET A 12 4.88 -24.33 -5.67
C MET A 12 6.16 -23.97 -6.42
N ASP A 13 6.24 -22.75 -6.93
CA ASP A 13 7.46 -22.24 -7.54
C ASP A 13 8.62 -22.25 -6.53
N GLU A 14 9.81 -22.59 -7.00
CA GLU A 14 11.00 -22.75 -6.15
C GLU A 14 11.30 -21.50 -5.32
N GLY A 15 11.29 -20.31 -5.93
CA GLY A 15 11.53 -19.06 -5.20
C GLY A 15 10.45 -18.74 -4.15
N VAL A 16 9.19 -19.13 -4.41
CA VAL A 16 8.10 -18.98 -3.43
C VAL A 16 8.30 -19.96 -2.27
N TYR A 17 8.68 -21.20 -2.58
CA TYR A 17 8.98 -22.23 -1.59
C TYR A 17 10.11 -21.80 -0.66
N GLU A 18 11.24 -21.37 -1.23
CA GLU A 18 12.40 -20.92 -0.46
C GLU A 18 12.03 -19.76 0.46
N ARG A 19 11.30 -18.77 -0.05
CA ARG A 19 10.91 -17.60 0.76
C ARG A 19 9.95 -17.97 1.89
N LEU A 20 8.99 -18.86 1.64
CA LEU A 20 8.10 -19.36 2.68
C LEU A 20 8.85 -20.23 3.70
N ALA A 21 9.85 -21.00 3.29
CA ALA A 21 10.69 -21.79 4.19
C ALA A 21 11.50 -20.89 5.14
N GLU A 22 12.05 -19.79 4.64
CA GLU A 22 12.73 -18.79 5.46
C GLU A 22 11.77 -18.15 6.48
N LEU A 23 10.60 -17.70 6.03
CA LEU A 23 9.59 -17.08 6.89
C LEU A 23 9.06 -18.04 7.96
N ALA A 24 8.83 -19.31 7.60
CA ALA A 24 8.41 -20.34 8.55
C ALA A 24 9.46 -20.55 9.64
N ARG A 25 10.74 -20.67 9.27
CA ARG A 25 11.86 -20.79 10.22
C ARG A 25 11.95 -19.58 11.14
N TYR A 26 11.82 -18.37 10.59
CA TYR A 26 11.84 -17.13 11.36
C TYR A 26 10.73 -17.08 12.42
N ASN A 27 9.54 -17.60 12.10
CA ASN A 27 8.40 -17.66 13.00
C ASN A 27 8.36 -18.91 13.89
N GLY A 28 9.38 -19.78 13.85
CA GLY A 28 9.44 -21.00 14.65
C GLY A 28 8.46 -22.11 14.22
N ASN A 29 7.85 -21.99 13.03
CA ASN A 29 6.86 -22.93 12.51
C ASN A 29 7.47 -23.89 11.48
N ARG A 30 6.87 -25.07 11.33
CA ARG A 30 7.17 -25.95 10.20
C ARG A 30 6.58 -25.34 8.93
N LEU A 31 7.29 -25.45 7.81
CA LEU A 31 6.83 -24.93 6.52
C LEU A 31 5.40 -25.34 6.18
N TYR A 32 5.06 -26.62 6.36
CA TYR A 32 3.70 -27.10 6.08
C TYR A 32 2.65 -26.42 6.96
N GLU A 33 2.89 -26.30 8.26
CA GLU A 33 1.96 -25.67 9.20
C GLU A 33 1.80 -24.19 8.87
N TYR A 34 2.92 -23.47 8.69
CA TYR A 34 2.95 -22.06 8.32
C TYR A 34 2.21 -21.77 7.01
N THR A 35 2.45 -22.57 5.97
CA THR A 35 1.77 -22.41 4.68
C THR A 35 0.27 -22.65 4.81
N ASN A 36 -0.17 -23.64 5.60
CA ASN A 36 -1.60 -23.88 5.80
C ASN A 36 -2.28 -22.78 6.63
N GLU A 37 -1.59 -22.21 7.62
CA GLU A 37 -2.09 -21.04 8.35
C GLU A 37 -2.30 -19.86 7.41
N LEU A 38 -1.29 -19.50 6.62
CA LEU A 38 -1.39 -18.42 5.63
C LEU A 38 -2.52 -18.64 4.61
N LEU A 39 -2.65 -19.87 4.09
CA LEU A 39 -3.72 -20.20 3.14
C LEU A 39 -5.10 -20.20 3.80
N SER A 40 -5.20 -20.62 5.05
CA SER A 40 -6.45 -20.58 5.82
C SER A 40 -6.92 -19.14 6.02
N ASP A 41 -6.02 -18.25 6.47
CA ASP A 41 -6.33 -16.83 6.65
C ASP A 41 -6.72 -16.18 5.31
N ALA A 42 -6.02 -16.56 4.24
CA ALA A 42 -6.30 -16.09 2.89
C ALA A 42 -7.71 -16.49 2.41
N ILE A 43 -8.09 -17.76 2.62
CA ILE A 43 -9.43 -18.26 2.28
C ILE A 43 -10.48 -17.51 3.10
N GLN A 44 -10.28 -17.32 4.40
CA GLN A 44 -11.25 -16.60 5.25
C GLN A 44 -11.49 -15.18 4.75
N ILE A 45 -10.44 -14.44 4.35
CA ILE A 45 -10.56 -13.09 3.81
C ILE A 45 -11.40 -13.08 2.52
N GLU A 46 -11.09 -13.97 1.58
CA GLU A 46 -11.81 -14.09 0.30
C GLU A 46 -13.28 -14.54 0.51
N GLU A 47 -13.55 -15.42 1.47
CA GLU A 47 -14.91 -15.85 1.84
C GLU A 47 -15.77 -14.71 2.41
N GLN A 48 -15.16 -13.67 3.00
CA GLN A 48 -15.86 -12.44 3.39
C GLN A 48 -16.14 -11.51 2.21
N GLY A 49 -15.87 -11.93 0.97
CA GLY A 49 -16.05 -11.12 -0.24
C GLY A 49 -14.97 -10.05 -0.42
N ILE A 50 -13.86 -10.14 0.33
CA ILE A 50 -12.75 -9.20 0.27
C ILE A 50 -11.63 -9.86 -0.53
N SER A 51 -11.31 -9.32 -1.71
CA SER A 51 -10.20 -9.87 -2.47
C SER A 51 -8.87 -9.56 -1.79
N LEU A 52 -8.11 -10.59 -1.44
CA LEU A 52 -6.75 -10.47 -0.90
C LEU A 52 -5.87 -9.65 -1.83
N ARG A 53 -6.05 -9.83 -3.14
CA ARG A 53 -5.32 -9.09 -4.17
C ARG A 53 -5.63 -7.59 -4.10
N SER A 54 -6.89 -7.20 -3.84
CA SER A 54 -7.28 -5.79 -3.79
C SER A 54 -6.86 -5.11 -2.47
N ILE A 55 -6.79 -5.85 -1.36
CA ILE A 55 -6.42 -5.29 -0.06
C ILE A 55 -4.94 -5.43 0.31
N LYS A 56 -4.15 -6.19 -0.46
CA LYS A 56 -2.74 -6.48 -0.16
C LYS A 56 -1.96 -5.22 0.22
N ASP A 57 -2.06 -4.18 -0.60
CA ASP A 57 -1.31 -2.93 -0.40
C ASP A 57 -1.82 -2.16 0.82
N LEU A 58 -3.14 -2.15 1.05
CA LEU A 58 -3.76 -1.58 2.25
C LEU A 58 -3.25 -2.28 3.52
N VAL A 59 -3.23 -3.62 3.54
CA VAL A 59 -2.73 -4.42 4.68
C VAL A 59 -1.25 -4.14 4.93
N ILE A 60 -0.43 -4.08 3.88
CA ILE A 60 1.00 -3.75 4.00
C ILE A 60 1.21 -2.36 4.61
N ILE A 61 0.46 -1.36 4.13
CA ILE A 61 0.55 0.01 4.62
C ILE A 61 0.13 0.09 6.09
N LEU A 62 -1.04 -0.47 6.43
CA LEU A 62 -1.53 -0.50 7.81
C LEU A 62 -0.56 -1.23 8.73
N GLY A 63 -0.03 -2.38 8.32
CA GLY A 63 0.95 -3.14 9.10
C GLY A 63 2.23 -2.36 9.40
N LYS A 64 2.73 -1.58 8.44
CA LYS A 64 3.93 -0.74 8.66
C LYS A 64 3.64 0.45 9.55
N ILE A 65 2.46 1.04 9.39
CA ILE A 65 2.00 2.11 10.27
C ILE A 65 1.95 1.58 11.70
N THR A 66 1.30 0.44 11.95
CA THR A 66 1.18 -0.11 13.31
C THR A 66 2.54 -0.54 13.90
N GLN A 67 3.47 -1.02 13.07
CA GLN A 67 4.80 -1.42 13.54
C GLN A 67 5.72 -0.23 13.86
N ASN A 68 5.67 0.85 13.08
CA ASN A 68 6.61 1.98 13.18
C ASN A 68 6.03 3.18 13.95
N TYR A 69 4.71 3.30 14.02
CA TYR A 69 4.03 4.38 14.70
C TYR A 69 3.54 3.93 16.08
N LYS A 70 4.19 4.43 17.15
CA LYS A 70 3.82 4.13 18.55
C LYS A 70 2.61 4.93 19.06
N GLY A 71 2.03 5.80 18.25
CA GLY A 71 0.86 6.60 18.61
C GLY A 71 -0.47 5.93 18.24
N HIS A 72 -1.58 6.54 18.63
CA HIS A 72 -2.91 6.12 18.19
C HIS A 72 -3.19 6.65 16.77
N PHE A 73 -3.49 5.74 15.83
CA PHE A 73 -4.09 6.12 14.55
C PHE A 73 -5.60 6.29 14.76
N MET A 74 -6.04 7.54 14.89
CA MET A 74 -7.44 7.84 14.67
C MET A 74 -7.60 8.12 13.18
N ILE A 75 -8.18 7.18 12.43
CA ILE A 75 -8.79 7.51 11.14
C ILE A 75 -10.05 8.29 11.50
N SER A 76 -9.88 9.58 11.82
CA SER A 76 -11.01 10.46 12.07
C SER A 76 -11.73 10.62 10.74
N PRO A 77 -13.03 10.29 10.64
CA PRO A 77 -13.81 10.61 9.47
C PRO A 77 -13.92 12.13 9.41
N VAL A 78 -13.00 12.73 8.66
CA VAL A 78 -13.12 14.02 7.98
C VAL A 78 -13.90 15.07 8.78
N ASN A 79 -13.31 15.63 9.82
CA ASN A 79 -13.75 16.92 10.36
C ASN A 79 -12.55 17.55 11.10
N GLU A 80 -12.10 18.70 10.59
CA GLU A 80 -11.19 19.66 11.26
C GLU A 80 -9.67 19.42 11.28
N ASN A 81 -9.06 18.91 10.19
CA ASN A 81 -7.61 19.03 10.01
C ASN A 81 -7.27 20.06 8.93
N SER A 82 -6.42 21.04 9.26
CA SER A 82 -5.93 22.05 8.32
C SER A 82 -5.35 21.42 7.05
N ILE A 83 -5.38 22.13 5.92
CA ILE A 83 -4.79 21.66 4.65
C ILE A 83 -3.32 21.26 4.82
N GLU A 84 -2.57 21.97 5.66
CA GLU A 84 -1.17 21.65 6.00
C GLU A 84 -1.01 20.27 6.66
N SER A 85 -1.95 19.88 7.53
CA SER A 85 -1.92 18.56 8.17
C SER A 85 -2.02 17.40 7.18
N TRP A 86 -2.70 17.59 6.03
CA TRP A 86 -2.78 16.58 4.96
C TRP A 86 -1.46 16.42 4.21
N LYS A 87 -0.73 17.53 4.06
CA LYS A 87 0.62 17.51 3.48
C LYS A 87 1.60 16.81 4.39
N ASP A 88 1.59 17.13 5.69
CA ASP A 88 2.43 16.47 6.70
C ASP A 88 2.15 14.96 6.79
N LEU A 89 0.88 14.56 6.67
CA LEU A 89 0.49 13.15 6.58
C LEU A 89 1.15 12.47 5.38
N GLY A 90 1.08 13.08 4.20
CA GLY A 90 1.72 12.55 2.98
C GLY A 90 3.23 12.38 3.14
N ALA A 91 3.91 13.38 3.70
CA ALA A 91 5.34 13.30 3.99
C ALA A 91 5.68 12.20 4.99
N SER A 92 4.89 12.07 6.07
CA SER A 92 5.09 11.06 7.11
C SER A 92 4.89 9.64 6.56
N LEU A 93 3.80 9.42 5.81
CA LEU A 93 3.52 8.12 5.18
C LEU A 93 4.61 7.73 4.18
N MET A 94 5.05 8.67 3.35
CA MET A 94 6.13 8.41 2.40
C MET A 94 7.44 8.10 3.11
N THR A 95 7.73 8.78 4.22
CA THR A 95 8.92 8.50 5.05
C THR A 95 8.88 7.08 5.59
N ILE A 96 7.74 6.61 6.11
CA ILE A 96 7.57 5.22 6.55
C ILE A 96 7.76 4.26 5.36
N MET A 97 7.17 4.59 4.21
CA MET A 97 7.22 3.76 3.01
C MET A 97 8.59 3.70 2.32
N ARG A 98 9.58 4.48 2.74
CA ARG A 98 10.99 4.33 2.32
C ARG A 98 11.67 3.12 2.94
N PHE A 99 11.28 2.77 4.15
CA PHE A 99 11.95 1.72 4.91
C PHE A 99 11.37 0.33 4.63
N VAL A 100 10.66 0.22 3.50
CA VAL A 100 10.02 -1.02 3.07
C VAL A 100 11.04 -1.88 2.36
N PRO A 101 11.35 -3.07 2.89
CA PRO A 101 12.26 -3.98 2.21
C PRO A 101 11.65 -4.48 0.89
N GLY A 102 12.42 -4.42 -0.20
CA GLY A 102 12.04 -5.03 -1.48
C GLY A 102 10.99 -4.28 -2.30
N GLN A 103 10.66 -3.04 -1.95
CA GLN A 103 9.75 -2.17 -2.71
C GLN A 103 10.50 -0.92 -3.17
N SER A 104 10.43 -0.60 -4.47
CA SER A 104 10.96 0.65 -5.00
C SER A 104 10.14 1.85 -4.52
N LEU A 105 10.73 3.05 -4.52
CA LEU A 105 10.01 4.26 -4.13
C LEU A 105 8.79 4.53 -5.04
N LYS A 106 8.92 4.24 -6.34
CA LYS A 106 7.80 4.33 -7.29
C LYS A 106 6.66 3.39 -6.92
N GLU A 107 6.96 2.13 -6.60
CA GLU A 107 5.95 1.18 -6.13
C GLU A 107 5.33 1.64 -4.81
N SER A 108 6.12 2.22 -3.89
CA SER A 108 5.61 2.78 -2.63
C SER A 108 4.61 3.92 -2.86
N VAL A 109 4.87 4.79 -3.83
CA VAL A 109 3.93 5.85 -4.23
C VAL A 109 2.64 5.26 -4.78
N ILE A 110 2.74 4.26 -5.65
CA ILE A 110 1.57 3.57 -6.24
C ILE A 110 0.75 2.88 -5.14
N SER A 111 1.36 2.17 -4.20
CA SER A 111 0.63 1.52 -3.11
C SER A 111 -0.09 2.54 -2.20
N LEU A 112 0.57 3.66 -1.88
CA LEU A 112 -0.08 4.74 -1.11
C LEU A 112 -1.25 5.35 -1.89
N ALA A 113 -1.12 5.51 -3.21
CA ALA A 113 -2.21 5.97 -4.04
C ALA A 113 -3.39 4.98 -4.08
N SER A 114 -3.10 3.68 -4.21
CA SER A 114 -4.11 2.62 -4.13
C SER A 114 -4.85 2.68 -2.79
N PHE A 115 -4.13 2.91 -1.69
CA PHE A 115 -4.71 3.10 -0.36
C PHE A 115 -5.70 4.27 -0.32
N PHE A 116 -5.32 5.45 -0.81
CA PHE A 116 -6.23 6.60 -0.82
C PHE A 116 -7.40 6.42 -1.78
N ALA A 117 -7.18 5.71 -2.90
CA ALA A 117 -8.24 5.40 -3.84
C ALA A 117 -9.34 4.56 -3.17
N VAL A 118 -9.03 3.57 -2.33
CA VAL A 118 -10.04 2.77 -1.60
C VAL A 118 -11.10 3.64 -0.89
N PHE A 119 -10.70 4.80 -0.36
CA PHE A 119 -11.61 5.72 0.33
C PHE A 119 -12.24 6.77 -0.57
N LEU A 120 -11.57 7.14 -1.66
CA LEU A 120 -11.89 8.36 -2.41
C LEU A 120 -12.30 8.12 -3.85
N GLY A 121 -12.09 6.93 -4.43
CA GLY A 121 -12.42 6.65 -5.83
C GLY A 121 -11.92 5.32 -6.41
N GLU A 122 -11.89 5.28 -7.74
CA GLU A 122 -11.27 4.21 -8.52
C GLU A 122 -9.89 4.67 -9.00
N MET A 123 -8.88 3.81 -8.89
CA MET A 123 -7.55 4.06 -9.43
C MET A 123 -7.39 3.38 -10.78
N LYS A 124 -6.93 4.14 -11.77
CA LYS A 124 -6.50 3.65 -13.08
C LYS A 124 -4.99 3.80 -13.19
N ALA A 125 -4.30 2.70 -13.42
CA ALA A 125 -2.85 2.73 -13.68
C ALA A 125 -2.59 3.37 -15.06
N GLU A 126 -1.56 4.21 -15.14
CA GLU A 126 -1.04 4.79 -16.38
C GLU A 126 0.46 4.43 -16.51
N GLU A 127 1.03 4.51 -17.71
CA GLU A 127 2.39 4.05 -18.02
C GLU A 127 3.48 4.61 -17.07
N ASN A 128 3.32 5.86 -16.63
CA ASN A 128 4.24 6.53 -15.70
C ASN A 128 3.53 7.10 -14.48
N GLY A 129 2.46 6.46 -14.01
CA GLY A 129 1.74 6.94 -12.85
C GLY A 129 0.35 6.36 -12.73
N PHE A 130 -0.60 7.18 -12.32
CA PHE A 130 -1.96 6.75 -12.09
C PHE A 130 -2.93 7.92 -12.09
N GLN A 131 -4.20 7.59 -12.26
CA GLN A 131 -5.31 8.52 -12.16
C GLN A 131 -6.30 8.01 -11.13
N ILE A 132 -6.64 8.84 -10.15
CA ILE A 132 -7.75 8.58 -9.22
C ILE A 132 -8.97 9.31 -9.76
N ILE A 133 -10.06 8.58 -9.98
CA ILE A 133 -11.32 9.09 -10.54
C ILE A 133 -12.45 8.74 -9.58
N SER A 134 -13.33 9.68 -9.26
CA SER A 134 -14.49 9.39 -8.42
C SER A 134 -15.64 10.35 -8.67
N PRO A 135 -16.88 9.86 -8.77
CA PRO A 135 -18.03 10.75 -8.83
C PRO A 135 -18.20 11.58 -7.53
N PHE A 136 -17.55 11.18 -6.43
CA PHE A 136 -17.65 11.81 -5.10
C PHE A 136 -16.45 12.69 -4.74
N LEU A 137 -15.47 12.84 -5.64
CA LEU A 137 -14.37 13.79 -5.46
C LEU A 137 -14.89 15.22 -5.67
N ASN A 138 -15.21 15.89 -4.57
CA ASN A 138 -15.44 17.34 -4.53
C ASN A 138 -14.10 18.10 -4.48
N GLU A 139 -14.13 19.41 -4.72
CA GLU A 139 -12.91 20.25 -4.75
C GLU A 139 -12.07 20.12 -3.48
N GLU A 140 -12.72 20.09 -2.31
CA GLU A 140 -12.06 19.94 -1.02
C GLU A 140 -11.28 18.61 -0.90
N ASN A 141 -11.87 17.49 -1.31
CA ASN A 141 -11.22 16.18 -1.26
C ASN A 141 -10.11 16.06 -2.31
N ILE A 142 -10.28 16.68 -3.48
CA ILE A 142 -9.23 16.79 -4.49
C ILE A 142 -8.05 17.57 -3.91
N GLU A 143 -8.30 18.69 -3.23
CA GLU A 143 -7.26 19.50 -2.60
C GLU A 143 -6.53 18.72 -1.49
N LYS A 144 -7.24 18.00 -0.63
CA LYS A 144 -6.64 17.12 0.39
C LYS A 144 -5.74 16.06 -0.23
N LEU A 145 -6.21 15.38 -1.28
CA LEU A 145 -5.41 14.40 -2.03
C LEU A 145 -4.15 15.03 -2.62
N VAL A 146 -4.29 16.17 -3.30
CA VAL A 146 -3.15 16.88 -3.89
C VAL A 146 -2.12 17.25 -2.82
N ASN A 147 -2.56 17.70 -1.64
CA ASN A 147 -1.66 18.04 -0.54
C ASN A 147 -0.93 16.81 0.02
N ILE A 148 -1.61 15.66 0.17
CA ILE A 148 -0.94 14.39 0.50
C ILE A 148 0.18 14.11 -0.50
N PHE A 149 -0.11 14.12 -1.81
CA PHE A 149 0.90 13.82 -2.83
C PHE A 149 2.03 14.86 -2.89
N LYS A 150 1.75 16.14 -2.62
CA LYS A 150 2.79 17.17 -2.45
C LYS A 150 3.71 16.88 -1.26
N GLY A 151 3.16 16.43 -0.13
CA GLY A 151 3.96 16.02 1.02
C GLY A 151 4.84 14.81 0.71
N MET A 152 4.31 13.85 -0.04
CA MET A 152 5.09 12.72 -0.54
C MET A 152 6.23 13.18 -1.47
N GLU A 153 5.96 14.12 -2.38
CA GLU A 153 6.94 14.69 -3.30
C GLU A 153 8.11 15.37 -2.56
N GLU A 154 7.85 16.14 -1.50
CA GLU A 154 8.91 16.81 -0.71
C GLU A 154 9.92 15.81 -0.13
N VAL A 155 9.41 14.65 0.25
CA VAL A 155 10.23 13.55 0.73
C VAL A 155 11.01 12.99 -0.46
N LEU A 156 10.32 12.57 -1.52
CA LEU A 156 10.87 11.91 -2.73
C LEU A 156 11.88 12.74 -3.53
N THR A 157 11.77 14.07 -3.53
CA THR A 157 12.64 14.96 -4.30
C THR A 157 14.11 14.80 -3.90
N LYS A 158 14.38 14.42 -2.64
CA LYS A 158 15.74 14.13 -2.14
C LYS A 158 16.41 12.95 -2.86
N ASP A 159 15.62 12.07 -3.48
CA ASP A 159 16.05 10.86 -4.17
C ASP A 159 15.92 10.98 -5.69
N GLY A 160 15.67 12.20 -6.20
CA GLY A 160 15.54 12.46 -7.64
C GLY A 160 14.20 12.04 -8.23
N ILE A 161 13.17 11.79 -7.40
CA ILE A 161 11.82 11.45 -7.86
C ILE A 161 10.92 12.67 -7.72
N LYS A 162 10.24 13.05 -8.80
CA LYS A 162 9.27 14.16 -8.86
C LYS A 162 7.88 13.63 -9.17
N LEU A 163 6.86 14.31 -8.66
CA LEU A 163 5.46 13.96 -8.88
C LEU A 163 4.77 15.10 -9.67
N GLU A 164 4.46 14.86 -10.95
CA GLU A 164 3.66 15.80 -11.72
C GLU A 164 2.16 15.56 -11.42
N ILE A 165 1.57 16.43 -10.60
CA ILE A 165 0.18 16.34 -10.16
C ILE A 165 -0.71 17.25 -11.00
N LYS A 166 -1.71 16.68 -11.69
CA LYS A 166 -2.72 17.40 -12.47
C LYS A 166 -4.11 17.16 -11.92
N MET A 167 -4.78 18.24 -11.54
CA MET A 167 -6.19 18.23 -11.15
C MET A 167 -7.07 18.24 -12.40
N GLY A 168 -8.05 17.36 -12.42
CA GLY A 168 -9.10 17.34 -13.43
C GLY A 168 -10.48 17.45 -12.76
N ASN A 169 -11.53 17.58 -13.57
CA ASN A 169 -12.89 17.51 -13.04
C ASN A 169 -13.11 16.11 -12.44
N ARG A 170 -13.34 16.05 -11.12
CA ARG A 170 -13.54 14.80 -10.36
C ARG A 170 -12.41 13.77 -10.49
N SER A 171 -11.20 14.23 -10.78
CA SER A 171 -10.04 13.35 -10.91
C SER A 171 -8.73 14.02 -10.52
N VAL A 172 -7.77 13.21 -10.07
CA VAL A 172 -6.38 13.61 -9.84
C VAL A 172 -5.50 12.65 -10.61
N ARG A 173 -4.68 13.18 -11.53
CA ARG A 173 -3.66 12.42 -12.24
C ARG A 173 -2.30 12.73 -11.62
N ILE A 174 -1.54 11.69 -11.29
CA ILE A 174 -0.17 11.81 -10.79
C ILE A 174 0.75 11.04 -11.71
N LYS A 175 1.77 11.71 -12.25
CA LYS A 175 2.87 11.05 -12.95
C LYS A 175 4.11 11.04 -12.05
N VAL A 176 4.77 9.89 -11.98
CA VAL A 176 6.03 9.68 -11.28
C VAL A 176 7.16 9.82 -12.29
N ILE A 177 8.01 10.82 -12.08
CA ILE A 177 9.16 11.13 -12.94
C ILE A 177 10.42 10.82 -12.13
N GLU A 178 11.23 9.90 -12.63
CA GLU A 178 12.54 9.60 -12.05
C GLU A 178 13.59 10.36 -12.85
N ASP A 179 14.30 11.30 -12.23
CA ASP A 179 15.48 11.91 -12.83
C ASP A 179 16.51 10.77 -12.94
N LYS A 180 16.77 10.32 -14.18
CA LYS A 180 17.88 9.38 -14.43
C LYS A 180 19.15 10.07 -13.95
N LYS A 181 19.72 9.60 -12.84
CA LYS A 181 21.14 9.79 -12.60
C LYS A 181 21.85 8.95 -13.65
N ASP A 182 22.34 9.62 -14.69
CA ASP A 182 23.34 9.03 -15.58
C ASP A 182 24.47 8.48 -14.70
N LEU A 183 24.63 7.16 -14.75
CA LEU A 183 25.77 6.43 -14.19
C LEU A 183 26.98 6.61 -15.12
#